data_AF-A0A4Q9P3G2-F1
#
_entry.id   AF-A0A4Q9P3G2-F1
#
_cell.length_a   1.000
_cell.length_b   1.000
_cell.length_c   1.000
_cell.angle_alpha   90.00
_cell.angle_beta   90.00
_cell.angle_gamma   90.00
#
_symmetry.space_group_name_H-M   'P 1'
#
loop_
_entity.id
_entity.type
_entity.pdbx_description
1 polymer ?
#
loop_
_entity_poly.entity_id
_entity_poly.type
_entity_poly.pdbx_seq_one_letter_code
_entity_poly.pdbx_strand_id
1 'polypeptide(L)'
;MFQSGLPTYSEIQAHYRARAELKQNFATLINDQRDIQELFKTVAAELDATPEVGEKHALSDEWNRLRRRHSKIYRESQQNAALCAQFLKNFAEILVPLSQSEDLTIDQKKLMIGKFLETIPVHLNAAHANAESFSELAKDVEVFPRKVASALRIKAEPPGLLASIWTGIEEVCYNVWQTLNRLLTKLVYTFKVALARLEKLRFSCFGISVDMHFNRYESLEPAPLSQNESEEERRERIASEVQDNCDALQHKLTAFESAWYIVRLACSRLSSDLALAKTFTTCYPPVPQAVDTNLRAAALVHTPLVDCLNAYSTGQLPDFRDGL
;
A
#
# COMPACT_ATOMS: atom_id res chain seq x y z
N MET A 1 9.17 24.55 -38.31
CA MET A 1 9.35 25.52 -37.21
C MET A 1 8.61 24.96 -36.01
N PHE A 2 9.26 24.11 -35.22
CA PHE A 2 8.63 23.46 -34.06
C PHE A 2 8.84 24.38 -32.85
N GLN A 3 7.76 25.00 -32.37
CA GLN A 3 7.76 25.63 -31.07
C GLN A 3 7.97 24.54 -30.01
N SER A 4 9.18 24.46 -29.47
CA SER A 4 9.44 23.91 -28.15
C SER A 4 8.73 24.79 -27.13
N GLY A 5 7.43 24.55 -26.94
CA GLY A 5 6.64 25.26 -25.93
C GLY A 5 7.21 24.95 -24.56
N LEU A 6 7.71 25.97 -23.87
CA LEU A 6 8.06 25.86 -22.46
C LEU A 6 6.84 25.34 -21.68
N PRO A 7 7.03 24.47 -20.68
CA PRO A 7 5.93 23.94 -19.89
C PRO A 7 5.12 25.09 -19.31
N THR A 8 3.80 24.97 -19.40
CA THR A 8 2.88 25.99 -18.90
C THR A 8 2.97 26.07 -17.37
N TYR A 9 2.66 27.25 -16.82
CA TYR A 9 2.66 27.46 -15.37
C TYR A 9 1.77 26.43 -14.62
N SER A 10 0.67 26.00 -15.23
CA SER A 10 -0.22 24.97 -14.66
C SER A 10 0.39 23.58 -14.66
N GLU A 11 1.21 23.22 -15.66
CA GLU A 11 1.97 21.98 -15.71
C GLU A 11 3.10 21.98 -14.68
N ILE A 12 3.83 23.10 -14.54
CA ILE A 12 4.85 23.25 -13.51
C ILE A 12 4.23 23.10 -12.11
N GLN A 13 3.13 23.81 -11.84
CA GLN A 13 2.43 23.72 -10.55
C GLN A 13 1.88 22.32 -10.28
N ALA A 14 1.44 21.61 -11.32
CA ALA A 14 1.01 20.23 -11.23
C ALA A 14 2.12 19.28 -10.82
N HIS A 15 3.30 19.41 -11.41
CA HIS A 15 4.48 18.62 -11.07
C HIS A 15 4.91 18.84 -9.62
N TYR A 16 4.93 20.09 -9.16
CA TYR A 16 5.23 20.40 -7.75
C TYR A 16 4.23 19.78 -6.78
N ARG A 17 2.92 19.83 -7.09
CA ARG A 17 1.89 19.20 -6.26
C ARG A 17 2.05 17.68 -6.22
N ALA A 18 2.24 17.03 -7.36
CA ALA A 18 2.42 15.58 -7.42
C ALA A 18 3.68 15.13 -6.64
N ARG A 19 4.77 15.92 -6.73
CA ARG A 19 5.99 15.69 -5.94
C ARG A 19 5.72 15.83 -4.44
N ALA A 20 5.04 16.89 -4.01
CA ALA A 20 4.69 17.11 -2.61
C ALA A 20 3.75 16.03 -2.05
N GLU A 21 2.74 15.62 -2.82
CA GLU A 21 1.84 14.52 -2.48
C GLU A 21 2.60 13.20 -2.31
N LEU A 22 3.52 12.88 -3.23
CA LEU A 22 4.35 11.68 -3.12
C LEU A 22 5.24 11.69 -1.87
N LYS A 23 5.84 12.84 -1.54
CA LYS A 23 6.62 13.01 -0.31
C LYS A 23 5.77 12.78 0.93
N GLN A 24 4.61 13.43 0.96
CA GLN A 24 3.70 13.33 2.10
C GLN A 24 3.24 11.89 2.31
N ASN A 25 2.91 11.17 1.23
CA ASN A 25 2.49 9.76 1.32
C ASN A 25 3.58 8.88 1.94
N PHE A 26 4.82 8.99 1.47
CA PHE A 26 5.93 8.20 2.01
C PHE A 26 6.33 8.62 3.43
N ALA A 27 6.23 9.92 3.76
CA ALA A 27 6.41 10.39 5.14
C ALA A 27 5.34 9.81 6.07
N THR A 28 4.08 9.78 5.64
CA THR A 28 2.98 9.16 6.38
C THR A 28 3.24 7.66 6.60
N LEU A 29 3.71 6.90 5.61
CA LEU A 29 4.03 5.47 5.81
C LEU A 29 5.06 5.22 6.91
N ILE A 30 6.07 6.08 7.02
CA ILE A 30 7.12 5.94 8.03
C ILE A 30 6.55 6.22 9.43
N ASN A 31 5.68 7.22 9.55
CA ASN A 31 5.00 7.51 10.81
C ASN A 31 4.00 6.40 11.17
N ASP A 32 3.21 5.94 10.20
CA ASP A 32 2.25 4.86 10.35
C ASP A 32 2.92 3.58 10.81
N GLN A 33 4.16 3.30 10.37
CA GLN A 33 4.90 2.13 10.85
C GLN A 33 5.08 2.13 12.37
N ARG A 34 5.42 3.28 12.96
CA ARG A 34 5.57 3.40 14.41
C ARG A 34 4.22 3.22 15.09
N ASP A 35 3.19 3.87 14.58
CA ASP A 35 1.85 3.79 15.15
C ASP A 35 1.28 2.37 15.07
N ILE A 36 1.51 1.65 13.96
CA ILE A 36 1.12 0.24 13.80
C ILE A 36 1.81 -0.63 14.86
N GLN A 37 3.10 -0.41 15.13
CA GLN A 37 3.82 -1.15 16.17
C GLN A 37 3.25 -0.89 17.56
N GLU A 38 2.85 0.34 17.86
CA GLU A 38 2.20 0.68 19.12
C GLU A 38 0.80 0.07 19.21
N LEU A 39 -0.03 0.16 18.18
CA LEU A 39 -1.36 -0.47 18.13
C LEU A 39 -1.28 -1.99 18.35
N PHE A 40 -0.30 -2.67 17.73
CA PHE A 40 -0.06 -4.09 17.98
C PHE A 40 0.29 -4.39 19.44
N LYS A 41 1.03 -3.50 20.13
CA LYS A 41 1.35 -3.64 21.55
C LYS A 41 0.14 -3.36 22.43
N THR A 42 -0.64 -2.32 22.11
CA THR A 42 -1.85 -1.94 22.85
C THR A 42 -2.85 -3.08 22.87
N VAL A 43 -3.20 -3.63 21.70
CA VAL A 43 -4.14 -4.77 21.64
C VAL A 43 -3.58 -5.98 22.37
N ALA A 44 -2.26 -6.25 22.30
CA ALA A 44 -1.67 -7.34 23.08
C ALA A 44 -1.84 -7.13 24.58
N ALA A 45 -1.60 -5.91 25.08
CA ALA A 45 -1.79 -5.56 26.48
C ALA A 45 -3.26 -5.69 26.91
N GLU A 46 -4.21 -5.29 26.08
CA GLU A 46 -5.65 -5.47 26.36
C GLU A 46 -6.03 -6.96 26.45
N LEU A 47 -5.54 -7.80 25.53
CA LEU A 47 -5.77 -9.25 25.56
C LEU A 47 -5.15 -9.91 26.80
N ASP A 48 -3.96 -9.47 27.20
CA ASP A 48 -3.26 -9.99 28.39
C ASP A 48 -3.93 -9.55 29.70
N ALA A 49 -4.46 -8.32 29.74
CA ALA A 49 -5.20 -7.78 30.88
C ALA A 49 -6.62 -8.38 31.02
N THR A 50 -7.10 -9.04 29.97
CA THR A 50 -8.41 -9.71 29.93
C THR A 50 -8.32 -11.10 30.59
N PRO A 51 -8.96 -11.33 31.75
CA PRO A 51 -8.88 -12.61 32.47
C PRO A 51 -9.34 -13.82 31.65
N GLU A 52 -10.27 -13.60 30.71
CA GLU A 52 -10.84 -14.64 29.85
C GLU A 52 -9.90 -15.11 28.74
N VAL A 53 -9.02 -14.23 28.27
CA VAL A 53 -8.09 -14.45 27.18
C VAL A 53 -6.71 -14.71 27.79
N GLY A 54 -6.00 -13.70 28.29
CA GLY A 54 -4.67 -13.88 28.89
C GLY A 54 -3.60 -14.38 27.91
N GLU A 55 -2.35 -14.45 28.38
CA GLU A 55 -1.17 -14.62 27.51
C GLU A 55 -1.13 -15.95 26.73
N LYS A 56 -1.65 -17.04 27.31
CA LYS A 56 -1.58 -18.40 26.72
C LYS A 56 -2.78 -18.75 25.83
N HIS A 57 -3.66 -17.80 25.55
CA HIS A 57 -4.86 -18.06 24.79
C HIS A 57 -4.62 -17.98 23.29
N ALA A 58 -5.40 -18.76 22.53
CA ALA A 58 -5.27 -18.87 21.08
C ALA A 58 -5.37 -17.52 20.35
N LEU A 59 -6.15 -16.58 20.88
CA LEU A 59 -6.27 -15.20 20.36
C LEU A 59 -4.97 -14.41 20.54
N SER A 60 -4.30 -14.54 21.68
CA SER A 60 -3.00 -13.90 21.93
C SER A 60 -1.92 -14.47 21.00
N ASP A 61 -1.95 -15.79 20.75
CA ASP A 61 -1.08 -16.45 19.77
C ASP A 61 -1.37 -16.03 18.32
N GLU A 62 -2.65 -15.90 17.95
CA GLU A 62 -3.08 -15.38 16.65
C GLU A 62 -2.61 -13.93 16.46
N TRP A 63 -2.86 -13.05 17.43
CA TRP A 63 -2.42 -11.65 17.38
C TRP A 63 -0.89 -11.53 17.24
N ASN A 64 -0.14 -12.33 18.00
CA ASN A 64 1.31 -12.41 17.89
C ASN A 64 1.79 -12.93 16.53
N ARG A 65 1.01 -13.77 15.84
CA ARG A 65 1.30 -14.19 14.46
C ARG A 65 1.05 -13.05 13.48
N LEU A 66 -0.03 -12.29 13.63
CA LEU A 66 -0.31 -11.09 12.80
C LEU A 66 0.80 -10.04 12.95
N ARG A 67 1.23 -9.74 14.18
CA ARG A 67 2.35 -8.83 14.45
C ARG A 67 3.66 -9.28 13.81
N ARG A 68 3.98 -10.58 13.89
CA ARG A 68 5.18 -11.15 13.25
C ARG A 68 5.07 -11.10 11.73
N ARG A 69 3.90 -11.40 11.17
CA ARG A 69 3.59 -11.29 9.73
C ARG A 69 3.78 -9.85 9.25
N HIS A 70 3.25 -8.86 9.97
CA HIS A 70 3.49 -7.44 9.71
C HIS A 70 4.98 -7.09 9.65
N SER A 71 5.74 -7.48 10.68
CA SER A 71 7.17 -7.17 10.77
C SER A 71 7.96 -7.75 9.60
N LYS A 72 7.60 -8.96 9.15
CA LYS A 72 8.17 -9.61 7.98
C LYS A 72 7.83 -8.86 6.69
N ILE A 73 6.54 -8.60 6.43
CA ILE A 73 6.06 -7.89 5.23
C ILE A 73 6.70 -6.51 5.15
N TYR A 74 6.76 -5.77 6.26
CA TYR A 74 7.38 -4.45 6.29
C TYR A 74 8.86 -4.50 5.89
N ARG A 75 9.63 -5.43 6.46
CA ARG A 75 11.06 -5.59 6.13
C ARG A 75 11.27 -5.97 4.66
N GLU A 76 10.47 -6.90 4.13
CA GLU A 76 10.50 -7.28 2.72
C GLU A 76 10.15 -6.09 1.81
N SER A 77 9.17 -5.28 2.23
CA SER A 77 8.79 -4.07 1.50
C SER A 77 9.94 -3.05 1.46
N GLN A 78 10.70 -2.85 2.55
CA GLN A 78 11.85 -1.95 2.56
C GLN A 78 12.97 -2.43 1.64
N GLN A 79 13.22 -3.74 1.60
CA GLN A 79 14.20 -4.33 0.68
C GLN A 79 13.77 -4.14 -0.78
N ASN A 80 12.50 -4.39 -1.09
CA ASN A 80 11.94 -4.17 -2.43
C ASN A 80 12.01 -2.69 -2.83
N ALA A 81 11.85 -1.76 -1.87
CA ALA A 81 11.98 -0.34 -2.12
C ALA A 81 13.43 0.04 -2.46
N ALA A 82 14.42 -0.47 -1.73
CA ALA A 82 15.84 -0.26 -2.05
C ALA A 82 16.19 -0.78 -3.44
N LEU A 83 15.75 -2.00 -3.80
CA LEU A 83 16.01 -2.58 -5.12
C LEU A 83 15.35 -1.75 -6.24
N CYS A 84 14.11 -1.31 -6.03
CA CYS A 84 13.40 -0.48 -7.00
C CYS A 84 14.04 0.91 -7.15
N ALA A 85 14.45 1.53 -6.04
CA ALA A 85 15.17 2.81 -6.06
C ALA A 85 16.48 2.69 -6.83
N GLN A 86 17.27 1.64 -6.58
CA GLN A 86 18.52 1.40 -7.29
C GLN A 86 18.30 1.20 -8.79
N PHE A 87 17.26 0.44 -9.18
CA PHE A 87 16.92 0.24 -10.58
C PHE A 87 16.54 1.55 -11.28
N LEU A 88 15.65 2.35 -10.68
CA LEU A 88 15.22 3.64 -11.22
C LEU A 88 16.38 4.66 -11.26
N LYS A 89 17.27 4.62 -10.27
CA LYS A 89 18.51 5.40 -10.26
C LYS A 89 19.43 5.02 -11.41
N ASN A 90 19.67 3.71 -11.61
CA ASN A 90 20.46 3.22 -12.74
C ASN A 90 19.83 3.62 -14.09
N PHE A 91 18.51 3.65 -14.18
CA PHE A 91 17.83 4.15 -15.37
C PHE A 91 18.20 5.62 -15.64
N ALA A 92 18.09 6.49 -14.64
CA ALA A 92 18.37 7.92 -14.78
C ALA A 92 19.86 8.25 -14.94
N GLU A 93 20.76 7.55 -14.23
CA GLU A 93 22.19 7.87 -14.18
C GLU A 93 23.03 7.07 -15.18
N ILE A 94 22.53 5.95 -15.69
CA ILE A 94 23.28 5.08 -16.62
C ILE A 94 22.58 5.03 -17.98
N LEU A 95 21.32 4.60 -18.06
CA LEU A 95 20.67 4.40 -19.36
C LEU A 95 20.50 5.72 -20.11
N VAL A 96 20.03 6.77 -19.43
CA VAL A 96 19.72 8.07 -20.05
C VAL A 96 20.98 8.78 -20.57
N PRO A 97 22.11 8.86 -19.82
CA PRO A 97 23.34 9.43 -20.38
C PRO A 97 23.94 8.58 -21.49
N LEU A 98 23.94 7.25 -21.34
CA LEU A 98 24.47 6.36 -22.39
C LEU A 98 23.64 6.46 -23.67
N SER A 99 22.32 6.58 -23.59
CA SER A 99 21.50 6.74 -24.79
C SER A 99 21.89 7.98 -25.60
N GLN A 100 22.34 9.05 -24.93
CA GLN A 100 22.72 10.33 -25.54
C GLN A 100 24.16 10.34 -26.07
N SER A 101 24.96 9.31 -25.74
CA SER A 101 26.31 9.19 -26.28
C SER A 101 26.28 8.98 -27.80
N GLU A 102 27.15 9.73 -28.49
CA GLU A 102 27.40 9.58 -29.93
C GLU A 102 28.22 8.32 -30.24
N ASP A 103 28.90 7.75 -29.24
CA ASP A 103 29.75 6.57 -29.38
C ASP A 103 28.96 5.26 -29.50
N LEU A 104 27.65 5.29 -29.20
CA LEU A 104 26.80 4.10 -29.24
C LEU A 104 26.00 3.99 -30.53
N THR A 105 26.09 2.82 -31.15
CA THR A 105 25.26 2.47 -32.31
C THR A 105 23.80 2.32 -31.90
N ILE A 106 22.88 2.46 -32.87
CA ILE A 106 21.45 2.25 -32.65
C ILE A 106 21.15 0.84 -32.12
N ASP A 107 21.88 -0.18 -32.59
CA ASP A 107 21.74 -1.55 -32.11
C ASP A 107 22.19 -1.71 -30.65
N GLN A 108 23.24 -1.02 -30.23
CA GLN A 108 23.66 -0.99 -28.83
C GLN A 108 22.61 -0.29 -27.95
N LYS A 109 22.05 0.84 -28.40
CA LYS A 109 20.94 1.52 -27.71
C LYS A 109 19.72 0.62 -27.56
N LYS A 110 19.32 -0.07 -28.63
CA LYS A 110 18.25 -1.07 -28.63
C LYS A 110 18.49 -2.20 -27.62
N LEU A 111 19.71 -2.73 -27.57
CA LEU A 111 20.08 -3.80 -26.64
C LEU A 111 20.00 -3.34 -25.17
N MET A 112 20.52 -2.15 -24.86
CA MET A 112 20.47 -1.58 -23.50
C MET A 112 19.04 -1.35 -23.04
N ILE A 113 18.20 -0.72 -23.87
CA ILE A 113 16.77 -0.52 -23.58
C ILE A 113 16.09 -1.87 -23.36
N GLY A 114 16.42 -2.89 -24.16
CA GLY A 114 15.94 -4.26 -24.01
C GLY A 114 16.24 -4.85 -22.63
N LYS A 115 17.48 -4.74 -22.13
CA LYS A 115 17.87 -5.25 -20.81
C LYS A 115 17.09 -4.60 -19.66
N PHE A 116 16.87 -3.29 -19.73
CA PHE A 116 16.05 -2.59 -18.73
C PHE A 116 14.59 -3.05 -18.78
N LEU A 117 14.01 -3.18 -19.97
CA LEU A 117 12.65 -3.69 -20.16
C LEU A 117 12.46 -5.09 -19.55
N GLU A 118 13.44 -5.98 -19.68
CA GLU A 118 13.41 -7.33 -19.12
C GLU A 118 13.40 -7.35 -17.58
N THR A 119 13.92 -6.30 -16.96
CA THR A 119 14.03 -6.20 -15.49
C THR A 119 12.78 -5.59 -14.83
N ILE A 120 12.05 -4.71 -15.54
CA ILE A 120 10.86 -4.03 -15.01
C ILE A 120 9.79 -4.99 -14.44
N PRO A 121 9.47 -6.15 -15.06
CA PRO A 121 8.51 -7.10 -14.52
C PRO A 121 8.82 -7.56 -13.09
N VAL A 122 10.10 -7.66 -12.71
CA VAL A 122 10.51 -8.04 -11.35
C VAL A 122 10.00 -7.01 -10.35
N HIS A 123 10.18 -5.71 -10.62
CA HIS A 123 9.72 -4.64 -9.74
C HIS A 123 8.19 -4.47 -9.74
N LEU A 124 7.54 -4.69 -10.89
CA LEU A 124 6.07 -4.69 -10.98
C LEU A 124 5.46 -5.79 -10.10
N ASN A 125 5.99 -7.01 -10.20
CA ASN A 125 5.51 -8.16 -9.44
C ASN A 125 5.80 -7.99 -7.94
N ALA A 126 6.98 -7.48 -7.57
CA ALA A 126 7.31 -7.18 -6.18
C ALA A 126 6.38 -6.12 -5.57
N ALA A 127 6.09 -5.05 -6.32
CA ALA A 127 5.16 -4.01 -5.86
C ALA A 127 3.73 -4.55 -5.69
N HIS A 128 3.28 -5.42 -6.61
CA HIS A 128 1.99 -6.09 -6.50
C HIS A 128 1.93 -7.01 -5.27
N ALA A 129 2.91 -7.88 -5.10
CA ALA A 129 2.98 -8.83 -3.99
C ALA A 129 3.03 -8.11 -2.62
N ASN A 130 3.77 -6.99 -2.53
CA ASN A 130 3.78 -6.16 -1.32
C ASN A 130 2.38 -5.58 -1.04
N ALA A 131 1.71 -5.01 -2.04
CA ALA A 131 0.37 -4.45 -1.89
C ALA A 131 -0.63 -5.52 -1.43
N GLU A 132 -0.62 -6.70 -2.07
CA GLU A 132 -1.48 -7.84 -1.67
C GLU A 132 -1.18 -8.30 -0.25
N SER A 133 0.10 -8.40 0.14
CA SER A 133 0.48 -8.85 1.48
C SER A 133 -0.03 -7.91 2.58
N PHE A 134 0.05 -6.60 2.37
CA PHE A 134 -0.52 -5.62 3.31
C PHE A 134 -2.05 -5.66 3.31
N SER A 135 -2.68 -5.83 2.15
CA SER A 135 -4.14 -5.95 2.02
C SER A 135 -4.69 -7.20 2.73
N GLU A 136 -4.01 -8.35 2.58
CA GLU A 136 -4.35 -9.58 3.30
C GLU A 136 -4.19 -9.44 4.81
N LEU A 137 -3.09 -8.83 5.25
CA LEU A 137 -2.88 -8.57 6.68
C LEU A 137 -3.95 -7.63 7.25
N ALA A 138 -4.35 -6.59 6.51
CA ALA A 138 -5.42 -5.68 6.92
C ALA A 138 -6.76 -6.42 7.09
N LYS A 139 -7.06 -7.38 6.20
CA LYS A 139 -8.27 -8.22 6.30
C LYS A 139 -8.23 -9.13 7.52
N ASP A 140 -7.09 -9.76 7.79
CA ASP A 140 -6.95 -10.63 8.96
C ASP A 140 -7.15 -9.83 10.27
N VAL A 141 -6.65 -8.60 10.30
CA VAL A 141 -6.83 -7.66 11.42
C VAL A 141 -8.28 -7.21 11.56
N GLU A 142 -8.96 -6.89 10.47
CA GLU A 142 -10.36 -6.43 10.45
C GLU A 142 -11.31 -7.47 11.09
N VAL A 143 -11.04 -8.76 10.89
CA VAL A 143 -11.88 -9.84 11.42
C VAL A 143 -11.55 -10.14 12.90
N PHE A 144 -10.37 -9.75 13.39
CA PHE A 144 -9.89 -10.11 14.71
C PHE A 144 -10.78 -9.65 15.88
N PRO A 145 -11.29 -8.41 15.93
CA PRO A 145 -12.19 -7.96 17.01
C PRO A 145 -13.43 -8.82 17.19
N ARG A 146 -14.00 -9.34 16.10
CA ARG A 146 -15.17 -10.23 16.16
C ARG A 146 -14.86 -11.53 16.90
N LYS A 147 -13.63 -12.04 16.75
CA LYS A 147 -13.15 -13.23 17.47
C LYS A 147 -12.99 -12.93 18.96
N VAL A 148 -12.51 -11.75 19.32
CA VAL A 148 -12.39 -11.29 20.72
C VAL A 148 -13.77 -11.13 21.36
N ALA A 149 -14.69 -10.40 20.72
CA ALA A 149 -16.06 -10.23 21.21
C ALA A 149 -16.78 -11.58 21.37
N SER A 150 -16.58 -12.51 20.45
CA SER A 150 -17.12 -13.87 20.57
C SER A 150 -16.54 -14.63 21.77
N ALA A 151 -15.21 -14.60 21.97
CA ALA A 151 -14.59 -15.28 23.11
C ALA A 151 -15.06 -14.72 24.47
N LEU A 152 -15.25 -13.40 24.55
CA LEU A 152 -15.79 -12.73 25.74
C LEU A 152 -17.26 -13.09 26.02
N ARG A 153 -18.04 -13.36 24.97
CA ARG A 153 -19.44 -13.80 25.06
C ARG A 153 -19.58 -15.30 25.38
N ILE A 154 -18.73 -16.16 24.82
CA ILE A 154 -18.80 -17.63 25.00
C ILE A 154 -18.56 -18.03 26.47
N LYS A 155 -17.71 -17.32 27.22
CA LYS A 155 -17.54 -17.59 28.67
C LYS A 155 -18.70 -17.11 29.55
N ALA A 156 -19.71 -16.43 28.99
CA ALA A 156 -20.96 -16.11 29.67
C ALA A 156 -22.04 -17.21 29.51
N GLU A 157 -21.87 -18.16 28.59
CA GLU A 157 -22.82 -19.26 28.33
C GLU A 157 -22.12 -20.64 28.47
N PRO A 158 -22.84 -21.73 28.82
CA PRO A 158 -22.20 -23.00 29.12
C PRO A 158 -21.48 -23.63 27.91
N PRO A 159 -20.36 -24.33 28.12
CA PRO A 159 -19.47 -24.78 27.07
C PRO A 159 -20.07 -25.99 26.33
N GLY A 160 -20.30 -25.87 25.01
CA GLY A 160 -20.58 -27.05 24.19
C GLY A 160 -21.12 -26.83 22.77
N LEU A 161 -21.76 -25.70 22.47
CA LEU A 161 -22.57 -25.59 21.26
C LEU A 161 -21.91 -24.83 20.08
N LEU A 162 -20.94 -23.93 20.31
CA LEU A 162 -20.53 -22.96 19.28
C LEU A 162 -19.14 -23.14 18.66
N ALA A 163 -18.25 -23.95 19.25
CA ALA A 163 -16.95 -24.29 18.62
C ALA A 163 -17.12 -24.99 17.25
N SER A 164 -18.27 -25.63 17.02
CA SER A 164 -18.64 -26.32 15.77
C SER A 164 -19.25 -25.39 14.71
N ILE A 165 -19.74 -24.20 15.06
CA ILE A 165 -20.44 -23.30 14.12
C ILE A 165 -19.45 -22.35 13.43
N TRP A 166 -18.31 -22.07 14.06
CA TRP A 166 -17.38 -21.05 13.59
C TRP A 166 -16.63 -21.40 12.31
N THR A 167 -16.31 -22.67 12.07
CA THR A 167 -15.69 -23.12 10.80
C THR A 167 -16.59 -22.87 9.59
N GLY A 168 -17.91 -22.85 9.78
CA GLY A 168 -18.87 -22.60 8.71
C GLY A 168 -19.08 -21.12 8.40
N ILE A 169 -18.95 -20.24 9.39
CA ILE A 169 -19.08 -18.78 9.20
C ILE A 169 -17.80 -18.21 8.58
N GLU A 170 -16.63 -18.74 8.93
CA GLU A 170 -15.35 -18.38 8.32
C GLU A 170 -15.39 -18.57 6.78
N GLU A 171 -16.02 -19.65 6.32
CA GLU A 171 -16.26 -19.92 4.90
C GLU A 171 -17.24 -18.94 4.25
N VAL A 172 -18.35 -18.60 4.92
CA VAL A 172 -19.37 -17.69 4.38
C VAL A 172 -18.85 -16.25 4.33
N CYS A 173 -18.19 -15.76 5.39
CA CYS A 173 -17.56 -14.45 5.40
C CYS A 173 -16.41 -14.38 4.39
N TYR A 174 -15.56 -15.41 4.30
CA TYR A 174 -14.50 -15.47 3.29
C TYR A 174 -15.07 -15.46 1.87
N ASN A 175 -16.17 -16.18 1.60
CA ASN A 175 -16.78 -16.24 0.27
C ASN A 175 -17.51 -14.93 -0.10
N VAL A 176 -18.25 -14.34 0.83
CA VAL A 176 -18.91 -13.04 0.64
C VAL A 176 -17.86 -11.95 0.43
N TRP A 177 -16.79 -11.97 1.24
CA TRP A 177 -15.67 -11.04 1.12
C TRP A 177 -14.86 -11.23 -0.15
N GLN A 178 -14.52 -12.46 -0.54
CA GLN A 178 -13.88 -12.78 -1.83
C GLN A 178 -14.72 -12.28 -2.99
N THR A 179 -16.04 -12.43 -2.91
CA THR A 179 -16.97 -11.97 -3.95
C THR A 179 -17.03 -10.45 -4.02
N LEU A 180 -17.16 -9.77 -2.87
CA LEU A 180 -17.15 -8.31 -2.78
C LEU A 180 -15.79 -7.73 -3.21
N ASN A 181 -14.68 -8.31 -2.75
CA ASN A 181 -13.34 -7.89 -3.11
C ASN A 181 -13.04 -8.14 -4.59
N ARG A 182 -13.55 -9.24 -5.18
CA ARG A 182 -13.42 -9.48 -6.63
C ARG A 182 -14.23 -8.47 -7.44
N LEU A 183 -15.40 -8.07 -6.95
CA LEU A 183 -16.23 -7.03 -7.58
C LEU A 183 -15.58 -5.65 -7.43
N LEU A 184 -15.13 -5.28 -6.23
CA LEU A 184 -14.43 -4.02 -5.94
C LEU A 184 -13.09 -3.93 -6.68
N THR A 185 -12.27 -4.98 -6.68
CA THR A 185 -11.01 -5.02 -7.43
C THR A 185 -11.28 -4.89 -8.93
N LYS A 186 -12.31 -5.55 -9.48
CA LYS A 186 -12.72 -5.37 -10.88
C LYS A 186 -13.21 -3.95 -11.14
N LEU A 187 -13.98 -3.37 -10.23
CA LEU A 187 -14.52 -2.02 -10.37
C LEU A 187 -13.38 -1.00 -10.31
N VAL A 188 -12.53 -1.06 -9.29
CA VAL A 188 -11.31 -0.25 -9.15
C VAL A 188 -10.34 -0.44 -10.31
N TYR A 189 -10.14 -1.67 -10.81
CA TYR A 189 -9.31 -1.92 -12.00
C TYR A 189 -9.95 -1.33 -13.26
N THR A 190 -11.26 -1.49 -13.44
CA THR A 190 -11.99 -0.92 -14.59
C THR A 190 -11.99 0.60 -14.55
N PHE A 191 -12.18 1.19 -13.38
CA PHE A 191 -12.06 2.63 -13.15
C PHE A 191 -10.63 3.11 -13.35
N LYS A 192 -9.61 2.41 -12.84
CA LYS A 192 -8.19 2.75 -13.05
C LYS A 192 -7.77 2.63 -14.52
N VAL A 193 -8.28 1.65 -15.26
CA VAL A 193 -8.03 1.45 -16.71
C VAL A 193 -8.79 2.48 -17.55
N ALA A 194 -10.04 2.78 -17.19
CA ALA A 194 -10.84 3.83 -17.82
C ALA A 194 -10.24 5.22 -17.57
N LEU A 195 -9.71 5.46 -16.37
CA LEU A 195 -9.08 6.73 -15.97
C LEU A 195 -7.63 6.84 -16.43
N ALA A 196 -6.91 5.74 -16.65
CA ALA A 196 -5.60 5.75 -17.32
C ALA A 196 -5.70 6.15 -18.82
N ARG A 197 -6.87 5.99 -19.44
CA ARG A 197 -7.15 6.46 -20.81
C ARG A 197 -7.59 7.93 -20.88
N LEU A 198 -7.91 8.54 -19.73
CA LEU A 198 -8.26 9.94 -19.62
C LEU A 198 -7.04 10.67 -19.03
N GLU A 199 -6.24 11.30 -19.89
CA GLU A 199 -5.00 12.04 -19.60
C GLU A 199 -5.11 13.14 -18.50
N LYS A 200 -6.27 13.32 -17.86
CA LYS A 200 -6.62 14.50 -17.07
C LYS A 200 -7.37 14.28 -15.75
N LEU A 201 -7.46 13.07 -15.21
CA LEU A 201 -8.07 12.88 -13.88
C LEU A 201 -7.05 12.37 -12.85
N ARG A 202 -6.56 13.32 -12.06
CA ARG A 202 -5.76 13.08 -10.85
C ARG A 202 -6.65 12.42 -9.80
N PHE A 203 -6.28 11.23 -9.38
CA PHE A 203 -6.88 10.60 -8.21
C PHE A 203 -6.32 11.26 -6.95
N SER A 204 -7.16 11.97 -6.22
CA SER A 204 -6.99 12.15 -4.78
C SER A 204 -7.01 10.75 -4.14
N CYS A 205 -5.83 10.19 -3.91
CA CYS A 205 -5.61 8.85 -3.35
C CYS A 205 -5.89 8.79 -1.84
N PHE A 206 -7.08 9.21 -1.42
CA PHE A 206 -7.53 9.05 -0.05
C PHE A 206 -8.99 8.58 -0.03
N GLY A 207 -9.20 7.41 0.59
CA GLY A 207 -10.47 7.02 1.20
C GLY A 207 -11.67 6.83 0.28
N ILE A 208 -11.82 5.62 -0.26
CA ILE A 208 -13.16 5.01 -0.23
C ILE A 208 -13.11 4.02 0.92
N SER A 209 -13.42 4.46 2.15
CA SER A 209 -13.87 3.52 3.18
C SER A 209 -15.34 3.26 2.92
N VAL A 210 -15.71 1.99 2.85
CA VAL A 210 -17.12 1.60 2.96
C VAL A 210 -17.34 1.35 4.44
N ASP A 211 -17.80 2.37 5.16
CA ASP A 211 -18.26 2.22 6.53
C ASP A 211 -19.57 1.44 6.52
N MET A 212 -19.52 0.16 6.90
CA MET A 212 -20.74 -0.58 7.23
C MET A 212 -21.05 -0.34 8.70
N HIS A 213 -21.77 0.73 8.99
CA HIS A 213 -22.44 0.90 10.27
C HIS A 213 -23.50 -0.19 10.43
N PHE A 214 -23.16 -1.27 11.12
CA PHE A 214 -24.17 -2.12 11.72
C PHE A 214 -24.73 -1.34 12.90
N ASN A 215 -25.97 -0.87 12.78
CA ASN A 215 -26.68 -0.28 13.91
C ASN A 215 -26.62 -1.26 15.09
N ARG A 216 -25.74 -0.95 16.05
CA ARG A 216 -25.78 -1.52 17.39
C ARG A 216 -27.19 -1.24 17.89
N TYR A 217 -27.90 -2.28 18.31
CA TYR A 217 -29.16 -2.10 19.02
C TYR A 217 -28.87 -1.14 20.19
N GLU A 218 -29.38 0.09 20.11
CA GLU A 218 -29.40 1.02 21.24
C GLU A 218 -30.23 0.36 22.34
N SER A 219 -29.55 -0.31 23.26
CA SER A 219 -30.17 -0.65 24.54
C SER A 219 -30.27 0.64 25.34
N LEU A 220 -31.47 0.87 25.86
CA LEU A 220 -31.97 2.10 26.47
C LEU A 220 -31.10 2.61 27.65
N GLU A 221 -30.89 3.93 27.63
CA GLU A 221 -30.50 4.87 28.72
C GLU A 221 -29.37 4.49 29.71
N PRO A 222 -28.33 5.37 29.86
CA PRO A 222 -27.34 5.22 30.92
C PRO A 222 -27.93 5.65 32.28
N ALA A 223 -28.18 4.68 33.16
CA ALA A 223 -28.43 4.92 34.58
C ALA A 223 -27.13 5.42 35.27
N PRO A 224 -27.24 6.24 36.35
CA PRO A 224 -26.10 6.96 36.89
C PRO A 224 -25.04 6.03 37.51
N LEU A 225 -23.78 6.36 37.18
CA LEU A 225 -22.52 5.74 37.62
C LEU A 225 -22.56 5.18 39.05
N SER A 226 -22.75 3.86 39.17
CA SER A 226 -22.41 3.12 40.38
C SER A 226 -20.96 2.64 40.28
N GLN A 227 -20.17 2.82 41.34
CA GLN A 227 -18.71 2.57 41.37
C GLN A 227 -18.27 1.10 41.26
N ASN A 228 -19.17 0.20 40.86
CA ASN A 228 -18.86 -1.19 40.58
C ASN A 228 -19.20 -1.44 39.12
N GLU A 229 -18.21 -1.30 38.23
CA GLU A 229 -18.37 -1.73 36.85
C GLU A 229 -18.82 -3.19 36.83
N SER A 230 -19.92 -3.46 36.15
CA SER A 230 -20.33 -4.85 35.96
C SER A 230 -19.29 -5.53 35.06
N GLU A 231 -19.06 -6.83 35.28
CA GLU A 231 -18.18 -7.64 34.43
C GLU A 231 -18.61 -7.57 32.94
N GLU A 232 -19.90 -7.34 32.68
CA GLU A 232 -20.45 -7.17 31.34
C GLU A 232 -20.03 -5.82 30.72
N GLU A 233 -20.15 -4.70 31.45
CA GLU A 233 -19.66 -3.38 31.01
C GLU A 233 -18.14 -3.36 30.79
N ARG A 234 -17.39 -4.13 31.58
CA ARG A 234 -15.94 -4.28 31.40
C ARG A 234 -15.61 -5.03 30.11
N ARG A 235 -16.30 -6.15 29.84
CA ARG A 235 -16.11 -6.92 28.60
C ARG A 235 -16.50 -6.13 27.35
N GLU A 236 -17.59 -5.37 27.42
CA GLU A 236 -18.00 -4.51 26.30
C GLU A 236 -16.97 -3.42 25.99
N ARG A 237 -16.38 -2.80 27.02
CA ARG A 237 -15.30 -1.83 26.83
C ARG A 237 -14.07 -2.43 26.17
N ILE A 238 -13.59 -3.58 26.67
CA ILE A 238 -12.45 -4.29 26.08
C ILE A 238 -12.73 -4.62 24.60
N ALA A 239 -13.93 -5.14 24.29
CA ALA A 239 -14.30 -5.45 22.92
C ALA A 239 -14.32 -4.19 22.02
N SER A 240 -14.81 -3.06 22.54
CA SER A 240 -14.82 -1.77 21.84
C SER A 240 -13.42 -1.22 21.61
N GLU A 241 -12.55 -1.25 22.62
CA GLU A 241 -11.18 -0.73 22.52
C GLU A 241 -10.34 -1.58 21.55
N VAL A 242 -10.51 -2.90 21.57
CA VAL A 242 -9.87 -3.78 20.58
C VAL A 242 -10.39 -3.50 19.17
N GLN A 243 -11.69 -3.26 19.00
CA GLN A 243 -12.28 -2.89 17.73
C GLN A 243 -11.67 -1.57 17.20
N ASP A 244 -11.69 -0.50 17.99
CA ASP A 244 -11.17 0.81 17.59
C ASP A 244 -9.68 0.75 17.21
N ASN A 245 -8.88 -0.01 17.97
CA ASN A 245 -7.46 -0.20 17.68
C ASN A 245 -7.24 -1.02 16.40
N CYS A 246 -8.05 -2.04 16.14
CA CYS A 246 -7.96 -2.84 14.92
C CYS A 246 -8.41 -2.06 13.68
N ASP A 247 -9.43 -1.21 13.80
CA ASP A 247 -9.88 -0.32 12.72
C ASP A 247 -8.80 0.72 12.37
N ALA A 248 -8.17 1.31 13.39
CA ALA A 248 -7.02 2.19 13.19
C ALA A 248 -5.84 1.46 12.51
N LEU A 249 -5.58 0.22 12.89
CA LEU A 249 -4.53 -0.60 12.29
C LEU A 249 -4.85 -0.96 10.82
N GLN A 250 -6.09 -1.37 10.53
CA GLN A 250 -6.56 -1.68 9.18
C GLN A 250 -6.43 -0.45 8.26
N HIS A 251 -6.84 0.72 8.73
CA HIS A 251 -6.71 1.97 7.97
C HIS A 251 -5.26 2.25 7.59
N LYS A 252 -4.34 2.16 8.57
CA LYS A 252 -2.90 2.38 8.35
C LYS A 252 -2.29 1.34 7.42
N LEU A 253 -2.64 0.05 7.55
CA LEU A 253 -2.16 -1.02 6.67
C LEU A 253 -2.61 -0.81 5.21
N THR A 254 -3.81 -0.28 5.00
CA THR A 254 -4.34 0.03 3.66
C THR A 254 -3.58 1.20 2.98
N ALA A 255 -2.97 2.09 3.76
CA ALA A 255 -2.10 3.14 3.22
C ALA A 255 -0.84 2.56 2.54
N PHE A 256 -0.28 1.47 3.09
CA PHE A 256 0.85 0.76 2.46
C PHE A 256 0.48 0.15 1.11
N GLU A 257 -0.71 -0.46 1.00
CA GLU A 257 -1.24 -0.96 -0.27
C GLU A 257 -1.26 0.14 -1.34
N SER A 258 -1.78 1.31 -0.97
CA SER A 258 -1.89 2.48 -1.86
C SER A 258 -0.54 2.99 -2.32
N ALA A 259 0.45 3.06 -1.44
CA ALA A 259 1.81 3.48 -1.80
C ALA A 259 2.48 2.50 -2.78
N TRP A 260 2.36 1.19 -2.55
CA TRP A 260 2.89 0.18 -3.47
C TRP A 260 2.17 0.16 -4.82
N TYR A 261 0.89 0.51 -4.85
CA TYR A 261 0.16 0.74 -6.10
C TYR A 261 0.76 1.90 -6.93
N ILE A 262 1.22 2.99 -6.29
CA ILE A 262 1.91 4.11 -6.96
C ILE A 262 3.23 3.65 -7.58
N VAL A 263 4.03 2.87 -6.83
CA VAL A 263 5.30 2.30 -7.32
C VAL A 263 5.06 1.43 -8.55
N ARG A 264 4.02 0.59 -8.50
CA ARG A 264 3.61 -0.27 -9.63
C ARG A 264 3.22 0.56 -10.85
N LEU A 265 2.45 1.64 -10.66
CA LEU A 265 2.05 2.53 -11.75
C LEU A 265 3.27 3.23 -12.38
N ALA A 266 4.22 3.67 -11.56
CA ALA A 266 5.47 4.27 -12.05
C ALA A 266 6.30 3.27 -12.88
N CYS A 267 6.49 2.05 -12.39
CA CYS A 267 7.19 1.00 -13.14
C CYS A 267 6.46 0.64 -14.46
N SER A 268 5.13 0.65 -14.47
CA SER A 268 4.32 0.39 -15.66
C SER A 268 4.45 1.50 -16.71
N ARG A 269 4.48 2.77 -16.26
CA ARG A 269 4.75 3.92 -17.13
C ARG A 269 6.14 3.84 -17.73
N LEU A 270 7.17 3.58 -16.91
CA LEU A 270 8.54 3.39 -17.39
C LEU A 270 8.63 2.27 -18.42
N SER A 271 7.91 1.15 -18.22
CA SER A 271 7.84 0.06 -19.19
C SER A 271 7.32 0.54 -20.55
N SER A 272 6.23 1.31 -20.53
CA SER A 272 5.65 1.89 -21.74
C SER A 272 6.61 2.87 -22.42
N ASP A 273 7.26 3.73 -21.65
CA ASP A 273 8.21 4.72 -22.16
C ASP A 273 9.43 4.03 -22.79
N LEU A 274 10.00 3.01 -22.14
CA LEU A 274 11.10 2.24 -22.71
C LEU A 274 10.67 1.44 -23.94
N ALA A 275 9.47 0.88 -23.95
CA ALA A 275 8.94 0.17 -25.10
C ALA A 275 8.80 1.11 -26.31
N LEU A 276 8.27 2.33 -26.09
CA LEU A 276 8.18 3.37 -27.11
C LEU A 276 9.58 3.78 -27.59
N ALA A 277 10.53 4.04 -26.68
CA ALA A 277 11.92 4.33 -27.03
C ALA A 277 12.53 3.22 -27.90
N LYS A 278 12.28 1.95 -27.57
CA LYS A 278 12.72 0.80 -28.37
C LYS A 278 12.11 0.83 -29.78
N THR A 279 10.85 1.23 -29.94
CA THR A 279 10.25 1.33 -31.29
C THR A 279 10.97 2.32 -32.20
N PHE A 280 11.45 3.46 -31.66
CA PHE A 280 12.24 4.44 -32.42
C PHE A 280 13.62 3.93 -32.85
N THR A 281 14.16 2.91 -32.17
CA THR A 281 15.38 2.22 -32.61
C THR A 281 15.13 1.23 -33.75
N THR A 282 13.88 0.80 -33.94
CA THR A 282 13.51 -0.24 -34.91
C THR A 282 12.72 0.27 -36.12
N CYS A 283 12.20 1.50 -36.08
CA CYS A 283 11.52 2.12 -37.22
C CYS A 283 12.50 2.40 -38.36
N TYR A 284 11.98 2.60 -39.58
CA TYR A 284 12.79 2.90 -40.75
C TYR A 284 12.39 4.25 -41.37
N PRO A 285 13.29 5.26 -41.38
CA PRO A 285 14.61 5.27 -40.73
C PRO A 285 14.51 5.32 -39.19
N PRO A 286 15.52 4.83 -38.44
CA PRO A 286 15.58 5.01 -36.99
C PRO A 286 15.61 6.48 -36.59
N VAL A 287 15.04 6.81 -35.43
CA VAL A 287 14.93 8.19 -34.93
C VAL A 287 15.66 8.36 -33.58
N PRO A 288 17.00 8.42 -33.56
CA PRO A 288 17.77 8.52 -32.31
C PRO A 288 17.38 9.69 -31.40
N GLN A 289 17.10 10.86 -31.96
CA GLN A 289 16.68 12.03 -31.17
C GLN A 289 15.35 11.80 -30.41
N ALA A 290 14.45 10.99 -30.97
CA ALA A 290 13.19 10.64 -30.30
C ALA A 290 13.43 9.65 -29.14
N VAL A 291 14.41 8.74 -29.28
CA VAL A 291 14.86 7.87 -28.18
C VAL A 291 15.34 8.73 -27.01
N ASP A 292 16.27 9.65 -27.28
CA ASP A 292 16.89 10.48 -26.23
C ASP A 292 15.89 11.40 -25.54
N THR A 293 15.02 12.03 -26.32
CA THR A 293 13.98 12.91 -25.77
C THR A 293 13.01 12.14 -24.88
N ASN A 294 12.59 10.95 -25.30
CA ASN A 294 11.67 10.12 -24.54
C ASN A 294 12.29 9.59 -23.24
N LEU A 295 13.54 9.09 -23.29
CA LEU A 295 14.25 8.60 -22.11
C LEU A 295 14.51 9.73 -21.09
N ARG A 296 14.88 10.93 -21.57
CA ARG A 296 15.06 12.10 -20.71
C ARG A 296 13.76 12.53 -20.02
N ALA A 297 12.65 12.55 -20.75
CA ALA A 297 11.35 12.89 -20.20
C ALA A 297 10.92 11.89 -19.11
N ALA A 298 11.10 10.59 -19.35
CA ALA A 298 10.80 9.55 -18.37
C ALA A 298 11.68 9.69 -17.10
N ALA A 299 12.97 10.02 -17.23
CA ALA A 299 13.86 10.20 -16.09
C ALA A 299 13.36 11.25 -15.08
N LEU A 300 12.91 12.42 -15.58
CA LEU A 300 12.43 13.51 -14.75
C LEU A 300 11.21 13.14 -13.90
N VAL A 301 10.36 12.22 -14.39
CA VAL A 301 9.16 11.78 -13.69
C VAL A 301 9.50 10.85 -12.52
N HIS A 302 10.60 10.10 -12.61
CA HIS A 302 10.94 9.06 -11.65
C HIS A 302 11.85 9.53 -10.52
N THR A 303 12.62 10.62 -10.68
CA THR A 303 13.55 11.12 -9.65
C THR A 303 12.92 11.29 -8.27
N PRO A 304 11.74 11.94 -8.10
CA PRO A 304 11.13 12.08 -6.78
C PRO A 304 10.75 10.75 -6.13
N LEU A 305 10.42 9.74 -6.95
CA LEU A 305 10.10 8.40 -6.46
C LEU A 305 11.35 7.67 -5.96
N VAL A 306 12.51 7.89 -6.60
CA VAL A 306 13.80 7.34 -6.14
C VAL A 306 14.12 7.84 -4.73
N ASP A 307 13.98 9.15 -4.49
CA ASP A 307 14.24 9.76 -3.18
C ASP A 307 13.30 9.18 -2.11
N CYS A 308 12.00 9.07 -2.40
CA CYS A 308 11.02 8.50 -1.49
C CYS A 308 11.30 7.02 -1.16
N LEU A 309 11.64 6.21 -2.17
CA LEU A 309 11.93 4.78 -1.98
C LEU A 309 13.22 4.56 -1.20
N ASN A 310 14.27 5.37 -1.45
CA ASN A 310 15.51 5.32 -0.69
C ASN A 310 15.28 5.67 0.79
N ALA A 311 14.55 6.75 1.04
CA ALA A 311 14.23 7.18 2.40
C ALA A 311 13.41 6.12 3.13
N TYR A 312 12.37 5.58 2.48
CA TYR A 312 11.56 4.48 3.02
C TYR A 312 12.39 3.23 3.34
N SER A 313 13.31 2.85 2.45
CA SER A 313 14.16 1.66 2.65
C SER A 313 15.07 1.74 3.87
N THR A 314 15.37 2.96 4.33
CA THR A 314 16.21 3.24 5.50
C THR A 314 15.39 3.69 6.72
N GLY A 315 14.07 3.81 6.60
CA GLY A 315 13.19 4.32 7.66
C GLY A 315 13.37 5.82 7.92
N GLN A 316 13.88 6.57 6.96
CA GLN A 316 14.10 8.01 7.03
C GLN A 316 13.04 8.78 6.24
N LEU A 317 12.72 10.01 6.64
CA LEU A 317 11.80 10.86 5.89
C LEU A 317 12.42 11.26 4.54
N PRO A 318 11.63 11.37 3.46
CA PRO A 318 12.16 11.78 2.16
C PRO A 318 12.72 13.20 2.22
N ASP A 319 14.01 13.34 1.93
CA ASP A 319 14.63 14.64 1.71
C ASP A 319 14.69 14.91 0.21
N PHE A 320 13.92 15.89 -0.23
CA PHE A 320 14.00 16.35 -1.60
C PHE A 320 15.10 17.39 -1.61
N ARG A 321 16.27 17.01 -2.12
CA ARG A 321 17.24 18.02 -2.50
C ARG A 321 16.57 18.91 -3.55
N ASP A 322 16.46 20.20 -3.23
CA ASP A 322 16.09 21.25 -4.17
C ASP A 322 17.27 21.44 -5.15
N GLY A 323 17.49 20.45 -5.99
CA GLY A 323 18.37 20.54 -7.15
C GLY A 323 17.57 21.10 -8.32
N LEU A 324 17.87 22.36 -8.66
CA LEU A 324 17.49 23.04 -9.89
C LEU A 324 17.84 22.22 -11.15
#